data_AF-A0A960BIJ7-F1
#
_entry.id   AF-A0A960BIJ7-F1
#
_cell.length_a   1.000
_cell.length_b   1.000
_cell.length_c   1.000
_cell.angle_alpha   90.00
_cell.angle_beta   90.00
_cell.angle_gamma   90.00
#
_symmetry.space_group_name_H-M   'P 1'
#
loop_
_entity.id
_entity.type
_entity.pdbx_description
1 polymer ?
#
loop_
_entity_poly.entity_id
_entity_poly.type
_entity_poly.pdbx_seq_one_letter_code
_entity_poly.pdbx_strand_id
1 'polypeptide(L)'
;MSEDYTGLDQPLDRSPARFTYDPESFGRFSERVARYIGSWAFIAWMTLTIVLWVCYNIFAPEQWQADPYPFIFLTLLLSLQASYAAPLILLAQNRQSDRDRVQYTEDRVRTERLLADTEYLMRELAALRTALGDVATRDYVRSELREQLEELQKPEPGRRAGEAG
;
A
#
# COMPACT_ATOMS: atom_id res chain seq x y z
N MET A 1 -36.43 -42.86 39.57
CA MET A 1 -36.71 -41.51 40.07
C MET A 1 -35.43 -40.72 39.93
N SER A 2 -35.20 -40.17 38.74
CA SER A 2 -34.00 -39.43 38.35
C SER A 2 -34.33 -37.96 38.44
N GLU A 3 -33.88 -37.32 39.53
CA GLU A 3 -34.03 -35.87 39.71
C GLU A 3 -32.89 -35.12 39.00
N ASP A 4 -33.31 -33.98 38.48
CA ASP A 4 -32.76 -33.22 37.37
C ASP A 4 -31.67 -32.26 37.88
N TYR A 5 -30.41 -32.56 37.56
CA TYR A 5 -29.27 -31.68 37.83
C TYR A 5 -28.74 -31.11 36.51
N THR A 6 -29.56 -30.33 35.80
CA THR A 6 -29.14 -29.71 34.53
C THR A 6 -29.52 -28.24 34.50
N GLY A 7 -28.79 -27.39 35.22
CA GLY A 7 -29.16 -25.97 35.24
C GLY A 7 -28.23 -24.96 35.88
N LEU A 8 -26.92 -25.23 36.03
CA LEU A 8 -26.02 -24.26 36.68
C LEU A 8 -24.64 -24.11 36.04
N ASP A 9 -24.54 -24.15 34.71
CA ASP A 9 -23.30 -23.76 34.00
C ASP A 9 -23.60 -22.99 32.71
N GLN A 10 -24.24 -21.83 32.85
CA GLN A 10 -24.18 -20.79 31.82
C GLN A 10 -23.20 -19.71 32.30
N PRO A 11 -21.95 -19.67 31.79
CA PRO A 11 -21.11 -18.51 32.04
C PRO A 11 -21.81 -17.31 31.39
N LEU A 12 -22.21 -16.35 32.23
CA LEU A 12 -22.67 -15.04 31.79
C LEU A 12 -21.53 -14.40 30.97
N ASP A 13 -21.63 -14.47 29.65
CA ASP A 13 -20.77 -13.74 28.73
C ASP A 13 -21.09 -12.25 28.86
N ARG A 14 -20.55 -11.63 29.91
CA ARG A 14 -20.38 -10.18 29.98
C ARG A 14 -19.30 -9.81 28.98
N SER A 15 -19.66 -9.76 27.69
CA SER A 15 -18.85 -9.05 26.72
C SER A 15 -18.74 -7.61 27.21
N PRO A 16 -17.54 -7.12 27.59
CA PRO A 16 -17.36 -5.72 27.90
C PRO A 16 -17.75 -4.95 26.64
N ALA A 17 -18.61 -3.94 26.78
CA ALA A 17 -18.97 -3.05 25.69
C ALA A 17 -17.67 -2.55 25.04
N ARG A 18 -17.28 -3.18 23.94
CA ARG A 18 -16.16 -2.72 23.13
C ARG A 18 -16.64 -1.38 22.63
N PHE A 19 -16.03 -0.32 23.13
CA PHE A 19 -16.18 1.01 22.57
C PHE A 19 -15.63 0.88 21.15
N THR A 20 -16.48 0.52 20.19
CA THR A 20 -16.11 0.29 18.80
C THR A 20 -15.75 1.66 18.25
N TYR A 21 -14.46 1.97 18.38
CA TYR A 21 -13.85 3.13 17.80
C TYR A 21 -13.92 2.94 16.29
N ASP A 22 -14.81 3.68 15.63
CA ASP A 22 -15.09 3.53 14.21
C ASP A 22 -13.88 4.03 13.38
N PRO A 23 -13.03 3.11 12.88
CA PRO A 23 -11.72 3.44 12.34
C PRO A 23 -11.82 4.26 11.03
N GLU A 24 -12.95 4.19 10.34
CA GLU A 24 -13.20 4.91 9.08
C GLU A 24 -13.45 6.41 9.30
N SER A 25 -14.15 6.75 10.39
CA SER A 25 -14.41 8.15 10.77
C SER A 25 -13.12 8.86 11.21
N PHE A 26 -12.29 8.16 11.98
CA PHE A 26 -11.02 8.69 12.46
C PHE A 26 -9.96 8.73 11.35
N GLY A 27 -9.97 7.78 10.40
CA GLY A 27 -9.12 7.80 9.22
C GLY A 27 -9.28 9.09 8.42
N ARG A 28 -10.52 9.47 8.07
CA ARG A 28 -10.80 10.70 7.32
C ARG A 28 -10.46 11.97 8.10
N PHE A 29 -10.71 11.99 9.40
CA PHE A 29 -10.33 13.11 10.27
C PHE A 29 -8.80 13.29 10.30
N SER A 30 -8.07 12.20 10.47
CA SER A 30 -6.61 12.21 10.54
C SER A 30 -5.94 12.70 9.26
N GLU A 31 -6.48 12.36 8.08
CA GLU A 31 -5.94 12.78 6.80
C GLU A 31 -6.12 14.29 6.57
N ARG A 32 -7.21 14.86 7.10
CA ARG A 32 -7.46 16.30 7.08
C ARG A 32 -6.52 17.03 8.04
N VAL A 33 -6.32 16.49 9.24
CA VAL A 33 -5.39 17.04 10.24
C VAL A 33 -3.94 16.96 9.76
N ALA A 34 -3.52 15.85 9.15
CA ALA A 34 -2.17 15.69 8.60
C ALA A 34 -1.88 16.71 7.50
N ARG A 35 -2.81 16.92 6.57
CA ARG A 35 -2.69 17.97 5.55
C ARG A 35 -2.68 19.38 6.12
N TYR A 36 -3.39 19.60 7.23
CA TYR A 36 -3.43 20.91 7.89
C TYR A 36 -2.11 21.22 8.61
N ILE A 37 -1.56 20.27 9.37
CA ILE A 37 -0.29 20.43 10.11
C ILE A 37 0.91 20.55 9.16
N GLY A 38 0.90 19.83 8.03
CA GLY A 38 1.96 19.89 7.03
C GLY A 38 1.93 21.11 6.09
N SER A 39 0.96 22.01 6.26
CA SER A 39 0.79 23.18 5.39
C SER A 39 1.51 24.41 5.94
N TRP A 40 2.17 25.16 5.06
CA TRP A 40 2.74 26.48 5.36
C TRP A 40 1.72 27.48 5.92
N ALA A 41 0.43 27.28 5.61
CA ALA A 41 -0.65 28.10 6.13
C ALA A 41 -0.83 27.99 7.66
N PHE A 42 -0.57 26.82 8.25
CA PHE A 42 -0.69 26.61 9.69
C PHE A 42 0.35 27.45 10.46
N ILE A 43 1.60 27.42 9.99
CA ILE A 43 2.70 28.21 10.57
C ILE A 43 2.38 29.70 10.47
N ALA A 44 1.93 30.17 9.31
CA ALA A 44 1.56 31.58 9.11
C ALA A 44 0.43 32.02 10.06
N TRP A 45 -0.60 31.19 10.24
CA TRP A 45 -1.72 31.49 11.13
C TRP A 45 -1.29 31.52 12.62
N MET A 46 -0.45 30.58 13.04
CA MET A 46 0.11 30.56 14.41
C MET A 46 0.96 31.80 14.70
N THR A 47 1.85 32.17 13.77
CA THR A 47 2.67 33.39 13.89
C THR A 47 1.79 34.63 13.97
N LEU A 48 0.78 34.74 13.11
CA LEU A 48 -0.15 35.87 13.12
C LEU A 48 -0.90 35.98 14.46
N THR A 49 -1.35 34.86 15.01
CA THR A 49 -2.05 34.83 16.31
C THR A 49 -1.14 35.32 17.44
N ILE A 50 0.12 34.87 17.49
CA ILE A 50 1.10 35.32 18.48
C ILE A 50 1.38 36.82 18.33
N VAL A 51 1.62 37.29 17.11
CA VAL A 51 1.88 38.71 16.83
C VAL A 51 0.67 39.57 17.23
N LEU A 52 -0.55 39.14 16.88
CA LEU A 52 -1.77 39.87 17.23
C LEU A 52 -1.96 39.95 18.74
N TRP A 53 -1.68 38.87 19.48
CA TRP A 53 -1.74 38.86 20.95
C TRP A 53 -0.72 39.81 21.59
N VAL A 54 0.51 39.81 21.08
CA VAL A 54 1.57 40.70 21.56
C VAL A 54 1.21 42.15 21.24
N CYS A 55 0.76 42.46 20.02
CA CYS A 55 0.29 43.78 19.64
C CYS A 55 -0.87 44.23 20.53
N TYR A 56 -1.88 43.37 20.76
CA TYR A 56 -3.00 43.69 21.63
C TYR A 56 -2.53 44.09 23.04
N ASN A 57 -1.61 43.34 23.64
CA ASN A 57 -1.11 43.65 24.99
C ASN A 57 -0.21 44.89 25.04
N ILE A 58 0.53 45.21 23.96
CA ILE A 58 1.35 46.44 23.89
C ILE A 58 0.47 47.69 23.73
N PHE A 59 -0.56 47.63 22.88
CA PHE A 59 -1.42 48.77 22.59
C PHE A 59 -2.58 48.92 23.60
N ALA A 60 -2.83 47.92 24.45
CA ALA A 60 -3.83 47.99 25.50
C ALA A 60 -3.41 48.98 26.61
N PRO A 61 -4.30 49.89 27.04
CA PRO A 61 -4.09 50.72 28.22
C PRO A 61 -3.85 49.86 29.47
N GLU A 62 -3.04 50.32 30.44
CA GLU A 62 -2.66 49.55 31.66
C GLU A 62 -3.84 48.89 32.40
N GLN A 63 -4.99 49.56 32.40
CA GLN A 63 -6.23 49.05 32.99
C GLN A 63 -6.83 47.82 32.29
N TRP A 64 -6.49 47.56 31.02
CA TRP A 64 -7.03 46.47 30.19
C TRP A 64 -5.92 45.54 29.66
N GLN A 65 -4.69 45.65 30.19
CA GLN A 65 -3.60 44.74 29.87
C GLN A 65 -3.91 43.36 30.45
N ALA A 66 -4.34 42.45 29.57
CA ALA A 66 -4.64 41.08 29.95
C ALA A 66 -3.37 40.29 30.34
N ASP A 67 -2.23 40.61 29.73
CA ASP A 67 -0.95 39.92 29.91
C ASP A 67 0.23 40.90 29.79
N PRO A 68 0.58 41.64 30.86
CA PRO A 68 1.74 42.54 30.89
C PRO A 68 3.07 41.78 30.67
N TYR A 69 4.10 42.49 30.20
CA TYR A 69 5.45 41.93 30.06
C TYR A 69 5.91 41.31 31.40
N PRO A 70 6.28 40.02 31.47
CA PRO A 70 6.86 39.16 30.41
C PRO A 70 5.91 38.18 29.69
N PHE A 71 4.60 38.47 29.56
CA PHE A 71 3.61 37.62 28.87
C PHE A 71 3.46 36.21 29.47
N ILE A 72 3.09 36.15 30.75
CA ILE A 72 2.98 34.89 31.49
C ILE A 72 1.86 34.01 30.93
N PHE A 73 0.73 34.59 30.51
CA PHE A 73 -0.39 33.81 29.98
C PHE A 73 -0.03 33.20 28.63
N LEU A 74 0.60 33.96 27.73
CA LEU A 74 1.07 33.43 26.45
C LEU A 74 2.08 32.29 26.66
N THR A 75 2.99 32.45 27.62
CA THR A 75 3.99 31.42 27.95
C THR A 75 3.33 30.15 28.50
N LEU A 76 2.35 30.30 29.41
CA LEU A 76 1.57 29.17 29.94
C LEU A 76 0.78 28.47 28.83
N LEU A 77 0.16 29.24 27.93
CA LEU A 77 -0.58 28.69 26.80
C LEU A 77 0.33 27.88 25.86
N LEU A 78 1.50 28.42 25.50
CA LEU A 78 2.45 27.74 24.62
C LEU A 78 3.06 26.48 25.27
N SER A 79 3.35 26.51 26.56
CA SER A 79 3.83 25.33 27.29
C SER A 79 2.76 24.24 27.39
N LEU A 80 1.51 24.61 27.67
CA LEU A 80 0.38 23.70 27.58
C LEU A 80 0.21 23.16 26.16
N GLN A 81 0.39 24.02 25.14
CA GLN A 81 0.28 23.64 23.75
C GLN A 81 1.23 22.50 23.39
N ALA A 82 2.50 22.65 23.75
CA ALA A 82 3.50 21.62 23.55
C ALA A 82 3.16 20.32 24.33
N SER A 83 2.66 20.46 25.56
CA SER A 83 2.31 19.32 26.41
C SER A 83 1.17 18.48 25.85
N TYR A 84 0.10 19.09 25.31
CA TYR A 84 -1.01 18.33 24.71
C TYR A 84 -0.67 17.81 23.30
N ALA A 85 0.27 18.46 22.59
CA ALA A 85 0.69 18.02 21.27
C ALA A 85 1.39 16.65 21.33
N ALA A 86 2.23 16.40 22.35
CA ALA A 86 2.95 15.14 22.50
C ALA A 86 2.05 13.89 22.49
N PRO A 87 0.99 13.75 23.32
CA PRO A 87 0.12 12.59 23.30
C PRO A 87 -0.71 12.48 22.01
N LEU A 88 -1.14 13.59 21.41
CA LEU A 88 -1.81 13.59 20.11
C LEU A 88 -0.90 13.05 19.01
N ILE A 89 0.37 13.47 18.99
CA ILE A 89 1.38 12.99 18.07
C ILE A 89 1.63 11.50 18.30
N LEU A 90 1.73 11.05 19.56
CA LEU A 90 1.90 9.62 19.88
C LEU A 90 0.73 8.76 19.40
N LEU A 91 -0.51 9.23 19.56
CA LEU A 91 -1.69 8.54 19.03
C LEU A 91 -1.69 8.49 17.49
N ALA A 92 -1.30 9.59 16.84
CA ALA A 92 -1.15 9.64 15.39
C ALA A 92 -0.04 8.69 14.89
N GLN A 93 1.07 8.61 15.63
CA GLN A 93 2.20 7.73 15.33
C GLN A 93 1.87 6.25 15.53
N ASN A 94 1.24 5.86 16.64
CA ASN A 94 0.83 4.46 16.87
C ASN A 94 -0.05 3.96 15.70
N ARG A 95 -1.02 4.77 15.27
CA ARG A 95 -1.88 4.42 14.14
C ARG A 95 -1.17 4.42 12.79
N GLN A 96 -0.10 5.21 12.63
CA GLN A 96 0.73 5.16 11.43
C GLN A 96 1.52 3.84 11.42
N SER A 97 2.15 3.48 12.54
CA SER A 97 2.86 2.21 12.73
C SER A 97 1.98 0.98 12.48
N ASP A 98 0.73 1.00 12.97
CA ASP A 98 -0.23 -0.09 12.73
C ASP A 98 -0.57 -0.25 11.24
N ARG A 99 -0.79 0.85 10.53
CA ARG A 99 -1.02 0.83 9.06
C ARG A 99 0.22 0.37 8.31
N ASP A 100 1.39 0.87 8.67
CA ASP A 100 2.66 0.48 8.05
C ASP A 100 2.93 -1.02 8.26
N ARG A 101 2.57 -1.59 9.41
CA ARG A 101 2.67 -3.03 9.69
C ARG A 101 1.75 -3.87 8.81
N VAL A 102 0.51 -3.44 8.62
CA VAL A 102 -0.44 -4.13 7.73
C VAL A 102 0.07 -4.08 6.29
N GLN A 103 0.48 -2.91 5.82
CA GLN A 103 1.01 -2.73 4.47
C GLN A 103 2.27 -3.57 4.23
N TYR A 104 3.19 -3.62 5.20
CA TYR A 104 4.37 -4.47 5.11
C TYR A 104 4.03 -5.96 5.01
N THR A 105 2.98 -6.41 5.70
CA THR A 105 2.53 -7.81 5.64
C THR A 105 1.91 -8.12 4.28
N GLU A 106 1.08 -7.23 3.75
CA GLU A 106 0.51 -7.40 2.40
C GLU A 106 1.60 -7.39 1.31
N ASP A 107 2.57 -6.49 1.41
CA ASP A 107 3.68 -6.40 0.45
C ASP A 107 4.55 -7.66 0.48
N ARG A 108 4.77 -8.25 1.66
CA ARG A 108 5.44 -9.56 1.78
C ARG A 108 4.68 -10.65 1.04
N VAL A 109 3.38 -10.79 1.28
CA VAL A 109 2.54 -11.79 0.60
C VAL A 109 2.51 -11.55 -0.92
N ARG A 110 2.45 -10.30 -1.36
CA ARG A 110 2.55 -9.96 -2.80
C ARG A 110 3.90 -10.36 -3.37
N THR A 111 4.99 -10.09 -2.66
CA THR A 111 6.35 -10.44 -3.09
C THR A 111 6.53 -11.94 -3.22
N GLU A 112 6.04 -12.72 -2.26
CA GLU A 112 6.05 -14.19 -2.33
C GLU A 112 5.29 -14.72 -3.54
N ARG A 113 4.10 -14.17 -3.84
CA ARG A 113 3.33 -14.53 -5.03
C ARG A 113 4.05 -14.17 -6.33
N LEU A 114 4.67 -12.99 -6.39
CA LEU A 114 5.44 -12.55 -7.55
C LEU A 114 6.66 -13.45 -7.80
N LEU A 115 7.35 -13.89 -6.74
CA LEU A 115 8.43 -14.86 -6.85
C LEU A 115 7.93 -16.20 -7.41
N ALA A 116 6.83 -16.72 -6.86
CA ALA A 116 6.25 -17.98 -7.33
C ALA A 116 5.79 -17.91 -8.81
N ASP A 117 5.19 -16.80 -9.23
CA ASP A 117 4.79 -16.57 -10.62
C ASP A 117 6.01 -16.47 -11.54
N THR A 118 7.05 -15.77 -11.09
CA THR A 118 8.32 -15.69 -11.83
C THR A 118 8.97 -17.07 -11.98
N GLU A 119 9.01 -17.88 -10.92
CA GLU A 119 9.52 -19.25 -10.97
C GLU A 119 8.71 -20.14 -11.95
N TYR A 120 7.39 -19.99 -11.94
CA TYR A 120 6.51 -20.69 -12.87
C TYR A 120 6.80 -20.29 -14.32
N LEU A 121 6.86 -19.00 -14.62
CA LEU A 121 7.17 -18.48 -15.95
C LEU A 121 8.56 -18.91 -16.42
N MET A 122 9.56 -18.93 -15.54
CA MET A 122 10.92 -19.40 -15.88
C MET A 122 10.95 -20.89 -16.23
N ARG A 123 10.15 -21.70 -15.52
CA ARG A 123 10.01 -23.13 -15.83
C ARG A 123 9.31 -23.34 -17.17
N GLU A 124 8.27 -22.59 -17.45
CA GLU A 124 7.54 -22.65 -18.72
C GLU A 124 8.42 -22.18 -19.89
N LEU A 125 9.18 -21.11 -19.69
CA LEU A 125 10.16 -20.61 -20.66
C LEU A 125 11.27 -21.64 -20.93
N ALA A 126 11.74 -22.36 -19.91
CA ALA A 126 12.71 -23.43 -20.08
C ALA A 126 12.13 -24.60 -20.90
N ALA A 127 10.88 -24.99 -20.63
CA ALA A 127 10.19 -26.02 -21.40
C ALA A 127 10.00 -25.60 -22.87
N LEU A 128 9.56 -24.36 -23.09
CA LEU A 128 9.37 -23.79 -24.42
C LEU A 128 10.69 -23.67 -25.19
N ARG A 129 11.78 -23.28 -24.51
CA ARG A 129 13.14 -23.27 -25.10
C ARG A 129 13.57 -24.66 -25.56
N THR A 130 13.34 -25.70 -24.76
CA THR A 130 13.70 -27.08 -25.14
C THR A 130 12.87 -27.54 -26.34
N ALA A 131 11.55 -27.30 -26.33
CA ALA A 131 10.66 -27.63 -27.44
C ALA A 131 11.06 -26.91 -28.75
N LEU A 132 11.38 -25.62 -28.68
CA LEU A 132 11.91 -24.87 -29.83
C LEU A 132 13.31 -25.36 -30.25
N GLY A 133 14.14 -25.78 -29.31
CA GLY A 133 15.46 -26.34 -29.57
C GLY A 133 15.40 -27.61 -30.43
N ASP A 134 14.47 -28.52 -30.12
CA ASP A 134 14.26 -29.74 -30.92
C ASP A 134 13.77 -29.42 -32.33
N VAL A 135 12.78 -28.52 -32.47
CA VAL A 135 12.22 -28.12 -33.78
C VAL A 135 13.22 -27.30 -34.62
N ALA A 136 14.10 -26.54 -33.97
CA ALA A 136 15.14 -25.74 -34.62
C ALA A 136 16.49 -26.47 -34.74
N THR A 137 16.53 -27.80 -34.60
CA THR A 137 17.76 -28.54 -34.90
C THR A 137 18.10 -28.28 -36.36
N ARG A 138 19.25 -27.65 -36.60
CA ARG A 138 19.73 -27.24 -37.94
C ARG A 138 19.60 -28.36 -38.97
N ASP A 139 19.72 -29.62 -38.54
CA ASP A 139 19.59 -30.78 -39.40
C ASP A 139 18.16 -31.10 -39.82
N TYR A 140 17.14 -30.86 -38.98
CA TYR A 140 15.73 -31.05 -39.33
C TYR A 140 15.25 -29.99 -40.33
N VAL A 141 15.52 -28.71 -40.04
CA VAL A 141 15.19 -27.62 -40.97
C VAL A 141 15.94 -27.78 -42.30
N ARG A 142 17.17 -28.30 -42.26
CA ARG A 142 17.99 -28.55 -43.45
C ARG A 142 17.57 -29.81 -44.20
N SER A 143 17.09 -30.85 -43.53
CA SER A 143 16.51 -32.03 -44.19
C SER A 143 15.21 -31.65 -44.88
N GLU A 144 14.33 -30.89 -44.23
CA GLU A 144 13.05 -30.49 -44.81
C GLU A 144 13.23 -29.56 -46.01
N LEU A 145 14.16 -28.59 -45.91
CA LEU A 145 14.51 -27.73 -47.04
C LEU A 145 15.09 -28.53 -48.21
N ARG A 146 15.88 -29.58 -47.94
CA ARG A 146 16.42 -30.45 -48.99
C ARG A 146 15.34 -31.30 -49.62
N GLU A 147 14.47 -31.89 -48.83
CA GLU A 147 13.37 -32.74 -49.30
C GLU A 147 12.42 -31.94 -50.20
N GLN A 148 12.05 -30.72 -49.82
CA GLN A 148 11.24 -29.85 -50.69
C GLN A 148 11.99 -29.40 -51.96
N LEU A 149 13.30 -29.17 -51.89
CA LEU A 149 14.12 -28.86 -53.08
C LEU A 149 14.18 -30.05 -54.04
N GLU A 150 14.29 -31.26 -53.51
CA GLU A 150 14.35 -32.50 -54.29
C GLU A 150 13.00 -32.83 -54.92
N GLU A 151 11.90 -32.54 -54.21
CA GLU A 151 10.54 -32.67 -54.71
C GLU A 151 10.23 -31.68 -55.85
N LEU A 152 10.70 -30.43 -55.76
CA LEU A 152 10.60 -29.45 -56.85
C LEU A 152 11.54 -29.75 -58.02
N GLN A 153 12.66 -30.46 -57.77
CA GLN A 153 13.59 -30.89 -58.81
C GLN A 153 13.16 -32.18 -59.53
N LYS A 154 12.20 -32.95 -58.99
CA LYS A 154 11.70 -34.14 -59.69
C LYS A 154 11.11 -33.70 -61.04
N PRO A 155 11.69 -34.11 -62.17
CA PRO A 155 11.12 -33.79 -63.47
C PRO A 155 9.79 -34.53 -63.58
N GLU A 156 8.70 -33.78 -63.82
CA GLU A 156 7.37 -34.32 -64.11
C GLU A 156 7.48 -35.48 -65.12
N PRO A 157 7.25 -36.74 -64.70
CA PRO A 157 7.33 -37.89 -65.59
C PRO A 157 6.01 -38.00 -66.34
N GLY A 158 5.80 -37.10 -67.29
CA GLY A 158 4.45 -36.90 -67.83
C GLY A 158 4.34 -36.19 -69.15
N ARG A 159 5.37 -36.16 -70.01
CA ARG A 159 5.14 -35.69 -71.39
C ARG A 159 6.19 -36.13 -72.41
N ARG A 160 6.24 -37.42 -72.76
CA ARG A 160 6.42 -37.92 -74.16
C ARG A 160 5.85 -39.32 -74.28
N ALA A 161 4.53 -39.36 -74.42
CA ALA A 161 3.92 -40.26 -75.37
C ALA A 161 4.40 -39.88 -76.79
N GLY A 162 4.65 -40.86 -77.65
CA GLY A 162 4.77 -40.64 -79.09
C GLY A 162 6.16 -40.93 -79.67
N GLU A 163 6.16 -41.77 -80.71
CA GLU A 163 7.27 -42.11 -81.64
C GLU A 163 8.19 -43.22 -81.12
N ALA A 164 8.27 -44.43 -81.69
CA ALA A 164 7.97 -44.95 -83.03
C ALA A 164 7.51 -46.43 -82.92
N GLY A 165 6.69 -47.00 -83.79
CA GLY A 165 6.46 -46.67 -85.20
C GLY A 165 7.32 -47.58 -86.06
#